data_AF-A0A402APP8-F1
#
_entry.id   AF-A0A402APP8-F1
#
_cell.length_a   1.000
_cell.length_b   1.000
_cell.length_c   1.000
_cell.angle_alpha   90.00
_cell.angle_beta   90.00
_cell.angle_gamma   90.00
#
_symmetry.space_group_name_H-M   'P 1'
#
loop_
_entity.id
_entity.type
_entity.pdbx_description
1 polymer ?
#
loop_
_entity_poly.entity_id
_entity_poly.type
_entity_poly.pdbx_seq_one_letter_code
_entity_poly.pdbx_strand_id
1 'polypeptide(L)'
;MEKQQTETLQPTPALWRTPRWYHALTLSERIATLRPENVISALEDGESRERAEKKLRQWKEQYPFDKDAYFADRLAQDAISEQELLALLAEPSEALQARSLSPEPPDWLERLARIFAGDTAAADIPFSLQDLGENQEAYSLLQPFSPLIQDGRDRLQAGVAELVREHHELPFDPQAVFALLFPNLAQQILPEVKRALVLELNVARLRDACRARRPRSVFRDTCASYGSAKTLCLFWRSIAYWPGTSWWPSTSG
;
A
#
# COMPACT_ATOMS: atom_id res chain seq x y z
N MET A 1 23.62 -41.09 3.95
CA MET A 1 22.26 -40.53 4.14
C MET A 1 22.41 -39.51 5.24
N GLU A 2 22.60 -38.23 4.90
CA GLU A 2 21.53 -37.23 4.79
C GLU A 2 22.02 -36.11 3.87
N LYS A 3 21.28 -35.84 2.77
CA LYS A 3 21.52 -34.66 1.96
C LYS A 3 20.73 -33.52 2.61
N GLN A 4 21.43 -32.57 3.23
CA GLN A 4 20.85 -31.29 3.61
C GLN A 4 20.40 -30.58 2.32
N GLN A 5 19.10 -30.49 2.12
CA GLN A 5 18.50 -29.66 1.08
C GLN A 5 18.68 -28.21 1.53
N THR A 6 19.67 -27.55 0.93
CA THR A 6 19.78 -26.10 0.94
C THR A 6 18.58 -25.57 0.15
N GLU A 7 17.56 -25.13 0.88
CA GLU A 7 16.38 -24.47 0.33
C GLU A 7 16.84 -23.13 -0.26
N THR A 8 17.12 -23.14 -1.55
CA THR A 8 17.48 -21.94 -2.31
C THR A 8 16.30 -20.96 -2.26
N LEU A 9 16.48 -19.85 -1.52
CA LEU A 9 15.60 -18.69 -1.63
C LEU A 9 15.51 -18.31 -3.11
N GLN A 10 14.37 -18.58 -3.73
CA GLN A 10 14.14 -18.13 -5.10
C GLN A 10 14.13 -16.60 -5.14
N PRO A 11 14.70 -15.98 -6.20
CA PRO A 11 14.65 -14.55 -6.36
C PRO A 11 13.18 -14.11 -6.37
N THR A 12 12.85 -13.17 -5.50
CA THR A 12 11.50 -12.60 -5.39
C THR A 12 11.05 -12.18 -6.79
N PRO A 13 9.96 -12.75 -7.34
CA PRO A 13 9.47 -12.32 -8.63
C PRO A 13 9.23 -10.82 -8.56
N ALA A 14 9.73 -10.10 -9.55
CA ALA A 14 9.53 -8.68 -9.73
C ALA A 14 8.08 -8.30 -9.38
N LEU A 15 7.88 -7.43 -8.38
CA LEU A 15 6.57 -7.14 -7.79
C LEU A 15 5.52 -6.78 -8.86
N TRP A 16 5.93 -6.05 -9.90
CA TRP A 16 5.09 -5.63 -11.02
C TRP A 16 4.54 -6.78 -11.89
N ARG A 17 5.04 -8.01 -11.72
CA ARG A 17 4.49 -9.23 -12.37
C ARG A 17 3.30 -9.81 -11.63
N THR A 18 3.04 -9.40 -10.38
CA THR A 18 1.88 -9.90 -9.63
C THR A 18 0.67 -9.01 -9.92
N PRO A 19 -0.40 -9.52 -10.57
CA PRO A 19 -1.54 -8.70 -11.00
C PRO A 19 -2.22 -7.93 -9.86
N ARG A 20 -2.17 -8.48 -8.65
CA ARG A 20 -2.84 -7.90 -7.47
C ARG A 20 -2.34 -6.53 -7.06
N TRP A 21 -1.09 -6.17 -7.36
CA TRP A 21 -0.58 -4.82 -7.07
C TRP A 21 -1.32 -3.73 -7.81
N TYR A 22 -1.88 -4.05 -8.98
CA TYR A 22 -2.61 -3.08 -9.79
C TYR A 22 -3.98 -2.73 -9.20
N HIS A 23 -4.49 -3.49 -8.22
CA HIS A 23 -5.65 -3.04 -7.45
C HIS A 23 -5.37 -1.82 -6.58
N ALA A 24 -4.10 -1.54 -6.26
CA ALA A 24 -3.72 -0.35 -5.52
C ALA A 24 -3.63 0.91 -6.40
N LEU A 25 -3.82 0.79 -7.72
CA LEU A 25 -3.94 1.95 -8.58
C LEU A 25 -5.10 2.83 -8.13
N THR A 26 -4.84 4.12 -8.08
CA THR A 26 -5.84 5.16 -7.86
C THR A 26 -6.87 5.15 -8.98
N LEU A 27 -8.03 5.77 -8.71
CA LEU A 27 -9.05 5.93 -9.73
C LEU A 27 -8.52 6.72 -10.93
N SER A 28 -7.77 7.79 -10.70
CA SER A 28 -7.18 8.60 -11.77
C SER A 28 -6.19 7.82 -12.64
N GLU A 29 -5.32 6.99 -12.06
CA GLU A 29 -4.41 6.12 -12.84
C GLU A 29 -5.17 5.08 -13.69
N ARG A 30 -6.25 4.54 -13.13
CA ARG A 30 -7.11 3.58 -13.84
C ARG A 30 -7.85 4.24 -15.01
N ILE A 31 -8.34 5.48 -14.83
CA ILE A 31 -9.02 6.25 -15.87
C ILE A 31 -8.06 6.63 -16.98
N ALA A 32 -6.83 7.07 -16.65
CA ALA A 32 -5.83 7.47 -17.63
C ALA A 32 -5.46 6.36 -18.63
N THR A 33 -5.67 5.10 -18.25
CA THR A 33 -5.41 3.91 -19.08
C THR A 33 -6.68 3.26 -19.64
N LEU A 34 -7.86 3.83 -19.36
CA LEU A 34 -9.15 3.29 -19.80
C LEU A 34 -9.35 3.54 -21.30
N ARG A 35 -9.73 2.50 -22.02
CA ARG A 35 -10.14 2.57 -23.43
C ARG A 35 -11.56 2.04 -23.59
N PRO A 36 -12.32 2.52 -24.59
CA PRO A 36 -13.69 2.04 -24.86
C PRO A 36 -13.77 0.51 -25.02
N GLU A 37 -12.77 -0.10 -25.64
CA GLU A 37 -12.70 -1.56 -25.82
C GLU A 37 -12.67 -2.32 -24.47
N ASN A 38 -11.99 -1.75 -23.47
CA ASN A 38 -11.85 -2.37 -22.15
C ASN A 38 -13.16 -2.32 -21.36
N VAL A 39 -13.98 -1.28 -21.57
CA VAL A 39 -15.29 -1.14 -20.91
C VAL A 39 -16.22 -2.28 -21.31
N ILE A 40 -16.22 -2.63 -22.59
CA ILE A 40 -17.07 -3.71 -23.12
C ILE A 40 -16.60 -5.05 -22.55
N SER A 41 -15.30 -5.36 -22.70
CA SER A 41 -14.74 -6.64 -22.25
C SER A 41 -14.87 -6.87 -20.74
N ALA A 42 -14.72 -5.82 -19.91
CA ALA A 42 -14.86 -5.95 -18.46
C ALA A 42 -16.29 -6.29 -18.00
N LEU A 43 -17.30 -5.98 -18.81
CA LEU A 43 -18.72 -6.22 -18.49
C LEU A 43 -19.27 -7.54 -19.06
N GLU A 44 -18.47 -8.29 -19.82
CA GLU A 44 -18.85 -9.60 -20.38
C GLU A 44 -18.83 -10.73 -19.34
N ASP A 45 -17.96 -10.62 -18.32
CA ASP A 45 -17.92 -11.58 -17.21
C ASP A 45 -19.03 -11.28 -16.20
N GLY A 46 -20.06 -12.12 -16.20
CA GLY A 46 -21.24 -11.97 -15.35
C GLY A 46 -20.94 -11.97 -13.84
N GLU A 47 -19.97 -12.76 -13.37
CA GLU A 47 -19.64 -12.82 -11.94
C GLU A 47 -18.90 -11.55 -11.49
N SER A 48 -17.95 -11.09 -12.30
CA SER A 48 -17.22 -9.85 -12.01
C SER A 48 -18.13 -8.63 -12.10
N ARG A 49 -19.04 -8.61 -13.06
CA ARG A 49 -20.08 -7.58 -13.17
C ARG A 49 -21.01 -7.57 -11.96
N GLU A 50 -21.54 -8.70 -11.50
CA GLU A 50 -22.44 -8.75 -10.34
C GLU A 50 -21.74 -8.22 -9.07
N ARG A 51 -20.47 -8.60 -8.86
CA ARG A 51 -19.66 -8.09 -7.74
C ARG A 51 -19.44 -6.57 -7.85
N ALA A 52 -19.21 -6.06 -9.07
CA ALA A 52 -19.05 -4.64 -9.32
C ALA A 52 -20.35 -3.86 -9.07
N GLU A 53 -21.49 -4.36 -9.53
CA GLU A 53 -22.80 -3.74 -9.30
C GLU A 53 -23.13 -3.69 -7.80
N LYS A 54 -22.81 -4.75 -7.06
CA LYS A 54 -22.97 -4.76 -5.59
C LYS A 54 -22.10 -3.70 -4.91
N LYS A 55 -20.84 -3.56 -5.32
CA LYS A 55 -19.94 -2.51 -4.79
C LYS A 55 -20.43 -1.11 -5.15
N LEU A 56 -20.87 -0.91 -6.38
CA LEU A 56 -21.41 0.36 -6.86
C LEU A 56 -22.64 0.78 -6.04
N ARG A 57 -23.57 -0.14 -5.78
CA ARG A 57 -24.72 0.11 -4.89
C ARG A 57 -24.26 0.52 -3.48
N GLN A 58 -23.32 -0.21 -2.89
CA GLN A 58 -22.79 0.12 -1.58
C GLN A 58 -22.16 1.51 -1.52
N TRP A 59 -21.51 1.96 -2.58
CA TRP A 59 -20.94 3.31 -2.64
C TRP A 59 -22.01 4.38 -2.79
N LYS A 60 -23.04 4.14 -3.60
CA LYS A 60 -24.18 5.05 -3.75
C LYS A 60 -25.01 5.15 -2.46
N GLU A 61 -25.01 4.13 -1.61
CA GLU A 61 -25.68 4.15 -0.30
C GLU A 61 -24.87 4.86 0.81
N GLN A 62 -23.60 5.22 0.55
CA GLN A 62 -22.77 5.93 1.54
C GLN A 62 -23.07 7.42 1.54
N TYR A 63 -23.20 8.01 2.71
CA TYR A 63 -23.24 9.47 2.83
C TYR A 63 -21.92 10.11 2.37
N PRO A 64 -21.93 11.19 1.56
CA PRO A 64 -23.07 11.96 1.06
C PRO A 64 -23.59 11.53 -0.33
N PHE A 65 -23.11 10.40 -0.87
CA PHE A 65 -23.52 9.87 -2.18
C PHE A 65 -24.93 9.27 -2.20
N ASP A 66 -25.52 9.03 -1.03
CA ASP A 66 -26.94 8.70 -0.84
C ASP A 66 -27.88 9.81 -1.33
N LYS A 67 -27.33 11.01 -1.60
CA LYS A 67 -28.00 12.13 -2.23
C LYS A 67 -27.58 12.21 -3.70
N ASP A 68 -28.55 12.01 -4.60
CA ASP A 68 -28.35 11.74 -6.03
C ASP A 68 -27.34 12.65 -6.77
N ALA A 69 -27.29 13.95 -6.45
CA ALA A 69 -26.42 14.89 -7.16
C ALA A 69 -24.92 14.69 -6.84
N TYR A 70 -24.56 14.36 -5.59
CA TYR A 70 -23.15 14.33 -5.18
C TYR A 70 -22.36 13.21 -5.85
N PHE A 71 -23.01 12.07 -6.10
CA PHE A 71 -22.36 10.96 -6.78
C PHE A 71 -22.05 11.33 -8.24
N ALA A 72 -23.03 11.88 -8.97
CA ALA A 72 -22.83 12.33 -10.34
C ALA A 72 -21.79 13.46 -10.44
N ASP A 73 -21.82 14.43 -9.53
CA ASP A 73 -20.85 15.52 -9.48
C ASP A 73 -19.42 14.99 -9.23
N ARG A 74 -19.26 13.99 -8.35
CA ARG A 74 -17.96 13.37 -8.10
C ARG A 74 -17.42 12.65 -9.34
N LEU A 75 -18.26 11.93 -10.07
CA LEU A 75 -17.87 11.27 -11.32
C LEU A 75 -17.48 12.29 -12.41
N ALA A 76 -18.22 13.40 -12.48
CA ALA A 76 -17.93 14.48 -13.42
C ALA A 76 -16.56 15.14 -13.16
N GLN A 77 -16.11 15.22 -11.91
CA GLN A 77 -14.76 15.71 -11.57
C GLN A 77 -13.65 14.86 -12.19
N ASP A 78 -13.87 13.56 -12.34
CA ASP A 78 -12.93 12.61 -12.95
C ASP A 78 -13.25 12.35 -14.44
N ALA A 79 -14.21 13.08 -15.02
CA ALA A 79 -14.66 12.98 -16.39
C ALA A 79 -15.09 11.55 -16.82
N ILE A 80 -15.71 10.80 -15.91
CA ILE A 80 -16.24 9.46 -16.19
C ILE A 80 -17.73 9.35 -15.95
N SER A 81 -18.34 8.37 -16.60
CA SER A 81 -19.73 7.94 -16.41
C SER A 81 -19.84 6.83 -15.35
N GLU A 82 -21.06 6.60 -14.85
CA GLU A 82 -21.34 5.47 -13.95
C GLU A 82 -21.05 4.12 -14.61
N GLN A 83 -21.25 4.01 -15.94
CA GLN A 83 -20.95 2.79 -16.69
C GLN A 83 -19.44 2.52 -16.79
N GLU A 84 -18.64 3.57 -17.01
CA GLU A 84 -17.17 3.46 -16.99
C GLU A 84 -16.67 3.09 -15.59
N LEU A 85 -17.24 3.70 -14.53
CA LEU A 85 -16.91 3.30 -13.17
C LEU A 85 -17.26 1.83 -12.91
N LEU A 86 -18.43 1.37 -13.36
CA LEU A 86 -18.83 -0.02 -13.21
C LEU A 86 -17.84 -0.97 -13.90
N ALA A 87 -17.39 -0.65 -15.11
CA ALA A 87 -16.38 -1.42 -15.80
C ALA A 87 -15.04 -1.46 -15.05
N LEU A 88 -14.60 -0.32 -14.48
CA LEU A 88 -13.40 -0.25 -13.63
C LEU A 88 -13.51 -1.09 -12.35
N LEU A 89 -14.72 -1.24 -11.81
CA LEU A 89 -15.00 -2.08 -10.64
C LEU A 89 -15.08 -3.57 -10.98
N ALA A 90 -15.52 -3.91 -12.19
CA ALA A 90 -15.62 -5.28 -12.71
C ALA A 90 -14.28 -5.81 -13.24
N GLU A 91 -13.34 -4.94 -13.54
CA GLU A 91 -12.09 -5.32 -14.17
C GLU A 91 -11.23 -6.29 -13.31
N PRO A 92 -10.83 -7.45 -13.85
CA PRO A 92 -9.94 -8.38 -13.16
C PRO A 92 -8.52 -7.81 -13.08
N SER A 93 -7.76 -8.22 -12.07
CA SER A 93 -6.39 -7.74 -11.83
C SER A 93 -5.45 -7.95 -13.00
N GLU A 94 -5.64 -9.03 -13.75
CA GLU A 94 -4.85 -9.45 -14.91
C GLU A 94 -5.07 -8.51 -16.09
N ALA A 95 -6.32 -8.13 -16.37
CA ALA A 95 -6.65 -7.15 -17.40
C ALA A 95 -6.12 -5.76 -17.03
N LEU A 96 -6.28 -5.38 -15.76
CA LEU A 96 -5.78 -4.11 -15.26
C LEU A 96 -4.24 -4.03 -15.33
N GLN A 97 -3.54 -5.10 -14.97
CA GLN A 97 -2.09 -5.20 -15.14
C GLN A 97 -1.70 -5.08 -16.62
N ALA A 98 -2.36 -5.84 -17.50
CA ALA A 98 -2.02 -5.87 -18.92
C ALA A 98 -2.10 -4.48 -19.57
N ARG A 99 -3.12 -3.67 -19.21
CA ARG A 99 -3.24 -2.31 -19.74
C ARG A 99 -2.33 -1.29 -19.05
N SER A 100 -1.98 -1.51 -17.78
CA SER A 100 -1.18 -0.56 -16.99
C SER A 100 0.33 -0.77 -17.12
N LEU A 101 0.76 -1.84 -17.80
CA LEU A 101 2.17 -2.15 -18.07
C LEU A 101 2.74 -1.42 -19.30
N SER A 102 1.91 -0.76 -20.11
CA SER A 102 2.33 -0.17 -21.38
C SER A 102 2.17 1.35 -21.35
N PRO A 103 3.23 2.14 -21.59
CA PRO A 103 4.59 1.74 -22.00
C PRO A 103 5.48 1.23 -20.86
N GLU A 104 5.29 1.69 -19.63
CA GLU A 104 6.07 1.33 -18.44
C GLU A 104 5.13 1.19 -17.23
N PRO A 105 5.46 0.37 -16.21
CA PRO A 105 4.67 0.30 -14.98
C PRO A 105 4.72 1.64 -14.21
N PRO A 106 3.75 1.90 -13.30
CA PRO A 106 3.75 3.12 -12.49
C PRO A 106 5.04 3.29 -11.69
N ASP A 107 5.60 4.50 -11.68
CA ASP A 107 6.84 4.86 -10.97
C ASP A 107 6.85 4.41 -9.50
N TRP A 108 5.70 4.53 -8.82
CA TRP A 108 5.58 4.13 -7.43
C TRP A 108 5.76 2.62 -7.26
N LEU A 109 5.28 1.80 -8.21
CA LEU A 109 5.38 0.34 -8.16
C LEU A 109 6.80 -0.13 -8.46
N GLU A 110 7.48 0.51 -9.41
CA GLU A 110 8.91 0.26 -9.65
C GLU A 110 9.76 0.64 -8.45
N ARG A 111 9.49 1.81 -7.85
CA ARG A 111 10.19 2.26 -6.65
C ARG A 111 9.98 1.30 -5.49
N LEU A 112 8.75 0.84 -5.25
CA LEU A 112 8.48 -0.20 -4.25
C LEU A 112 9.28 -1.48 -4.54
N ALA A 113 9.29 -1.93 -5.79
CA ALA A 113 10.05 -3.11 -6.18
C ALA A 113 11.55 -2.95 -5.93
N ARG A 114 12.11 -1.78 -6.22
CA ARG A 114 13.52 -1.46 -5.95
C ARG A 114 13.83 -1.45 -4.46
N ILE A 115 12.98 -0.79 -3.66
CA ILE A 115 13.15 -0.69 -2.20
C ILE A 115 13.12 -2.09 -1.57
N PHE A 116 12.18 -2.95 -1.96
CA PHE A 116 12.05 -4.30 -1.41
C PHE A 116 12.95 -5.35 -2.08
N ALA A 117 13.57 -5.05 -3.21
CA ALA A 117 14.62 -5.87 -3.81
C ALA A 117 16.00 -5.57 -3.22
N GLY A 118 16.18 -4.41 -2.59
CA GLY A 118 17.40 -4.07 -1.87
C GLY A 118 17.66 -5.03 -0.71
N ASP A 119 18.94 -5.27 -0.43
CA ASP A 119 19.42 -6.10 0.67
C ASP A 119 19.31 -5.36 2.02
N THR A 120 18.27 -4.54 2.20
CA THR A 120 17.89 -3.92 3.47
C THR A 120 17.23 -4.96 4.37
N ALA A 121 17.85 -6.14 4.46
CA ALA A 121 17.51 -7.16 5.41
C ALA A 121 17.68 -6.57 6.81
N ALA A 122 16.56 -6.30 7.46
CA ALA A 122 16.51 -5.86 8.85
C ALA A 122 17.35 -4.60 9.15
N ALA A 123 17.26 -3.57 8.31
CA ALA A 123 17.63 -2.24 8.79
C ALA A 123 16.68 -1.91 9.95
N ASP A 124 17.23 -1.83 11.16
CA ASP A 124 16.52 -1.34 12.34
C ASP A 124 15.96 0.04 12.02
N ILE A 125 14.73 0.31 12.49
CA ILE A 125 14.13 1.62 12.24
C ILE A 125 15.07 2.66 12.86
N PRO A 126 15.47 3.71 12.12
CA PRO A 126 16.62 4.56 12.47
C PRO A 126 16.47 5.44 13.72
N PHE A 127 15.48 5.19 14.57
CA PHE A 127 15.30 5.85 15.86
C PHE A 127 15.56 4.85 16.98
N SER A 128 16.06 5.33 18.12
CA SER A 128 16.09 4.51 19.32
C SER A 128 14.65 4.32 19.76
N LEU A 129 14.15 3.08 19.80
CA LEU A 129 12.81 2.73 20.33
C LEU A 129 12.55 3.33 21.73
N GLN A 130 13.61 3.74 22.42
CA GLN A 130 13.61 4.43 23.71
C GLN A 130 13.01 5.85 23.65
N ASP A 131 13.15 6.56 22.53
CA ASP A 131 12.65 7.94 22.35
C ASP A 131 11.12 7.98 22.15
N LEU A 132 10.50 6.82 21.92
CA LEU A 132 9.06 6.67 21.65
C LEU A 132 8.23 6.36 22.89
N GLY A 133 8.86 6.32 24.07
CA GLY A 133 8.21 6.14 25.37
C GLY A 133 7.35 4.88 25.44
N GLU A 134 6.17 4.98 26.06
CA GLU A 134 5.25 3.86 26.33
C GLU A 134 4.72 3.13 25.07
N ASN A 135 4.92 3.69 23.87
CA ASN A 135 4.36 3.18 22.62
C ASN A 135 5.30 2.24 21.84
N GLN A 136 6.41 1.81 22.44
CA GLN A 136 7.43 0.96 21.79
C GLN A 136 6.85 -0.28 21.09
N GLU A 137 5.91 -1.00 21.73
CA GLU A 137 5.27 -2.18 21.14
C GLU A 137 4.45 -1.82 19.89
N ALA A 138 3.79 -0.66 19.89
CA ALA A 138 2.97 -0.22 18.78
C ALA A 138 3.85 0.11 17.56
N TYR A 139 5.00 0.76 17.77
CA TYR A 139 5.94 1.09 16.69
C TYR A 139 6.67 -0.12 16.11
N SER A 140 6.75 -1.24 16.83
CA SER A 140 7.28 -2.50 16.27
C SER A 140 6.44 -3.02 15.10
N LEU A 141 5.17 -2.60 14.97
CA LEU A 141 4.32 -2.87 13.80
C LEU A 141 4.80 -2.16 12.53
N LEU A 142 5.66 -1.15 12.65
CA LEU A 142 6.25 -0.46 11.49
C LEU A 142 7.50 -1.16 10.95
N GLN A 143 8.05 -2.15 11.67
CA GLN A 143 9.24 -2.89 11.25
C GLN A 143 9.15 -3.46 9.83
N PRO A 144 8.02 -4.06 9.37
CA PRO A 144 7.92 -4.57 7.99
C PRO A 144 8.05 -3.47 6.92
N PHE A 145 7.81 -2.21 7.30
CA PHE A 145 7.91 -1.05 6.43
C PHE A 145 9.23 -0.28 6.60
N SER A 146 10.21 -0.82 7.37
CA SER A 146 11.49 -0.14 7.58
C SER A 146 12.22 0.21 6.27
N PRO A 147 12.18 -0.60 5.19
CA PRO A 147 12.78 -0.19 3.92
C PRO A 147 12.14 1.07 3.33
N LEU A 148 10.82 1.24 3.47
CA LEU A 148 10.11 2.44 2.99
C LEU A 148 10.42 3.66 3.86
N ILE A 149 10.52 3.45 5.17
CA ILE A 149 10.88 4.52 6.12
C ILE A 149 12.30 4.99 5.86
N GLN A 150 13.24 4.07 5.61
CA GLN A 150 14.63 4.39 5.30
C GLN A 150 14.75 5.11 3.96
N ASP A 151 14.10 4.62 2.90
CA ASP A 151 14.09 5.31 1.60
C ASP A 151 13.45 6.71 1.70
N GLY A 152 12.41 6.88 2.52
CA GLY A 152 11.83 8.19 2.84
C GLY A 152 12.81 9.12 3.58
N ARG A 153 13.55 8.59 4.55
CA ARG A 153 14.61 9.30 5.28
C ARG A 153 15.71 9.78 4.34
N ASP A 154 16.21 8.89 3.50
CA ASP A 154 17.32 9.19 2.59
C ASP A 154 16.92 10.28 1.60
N ARG A 155 15.69 10.22 1.07
CA ARG A 155 15.13 11.28 0.21
C ARG A 155 14.98 12.61 0.94
N LEU A 156 14.50 12.60 2.19
CA LEU A 156 14.38 13.82 2.98
C LEU A 156 15.75 14.44 3.25
N GLN A 157 16.73 13.63 3.63
CA GLN A 157 18.10 14.08 3.88
C GLN A 157 18.75 14.64 2.61
N ALA A 158 18.53 14.01 1.46
CA ALA A 158 19.00 14.53 0.17
C ALA A 158 18.38 15.90 -0.16
N GLY A 159 17.08 16.06 0.05
CA GLY A 159 16.39 17.35 -0.15
C GLY A 159 16.87 18.44 0.80
N VAL A 160 17.07 18.11 2.09
CA VAL A 160 17.66 19.03 3.07
C VAL A 160 19.09 19.41 2.68
N ALA A 161 19.89 18.47 2.19
CA ALA A 161 21.26 18.74 1.74
C ALA A 161 21.31 19.64 0.50
N GLU A 162 20.32 19.58 -0.39
CA GLU A 162 20.18 20.55 -1.49
C GLU A 162 19.89 21.95 -0.95
N LEU A 163 18.93 22.08 -0.02
CA LEU A 163 18.60 23.38 0.59
C LEU A 163 19.79 24.01 1.33
N VAL A 164 20.60 23.21 2.01
CA VAL A 164 21.85 23.66 2.65
C VAL A 164 22.87 24.17 1.64
N ARG A 165 22.90 23.61 0.42
CA ARG A 165 23.79 24.07 -0.65
C ARG A 165 23.28 25.35 -1.31
N GLU A 166 21.97 25.48 -1.49
CA GLU A 166 21.35 26.62 -2.16
C GLU A 166 21.21 27.86 -1.26
N HIS A 167 21.15 27.66 0.07
CA HIS A 167 20.88 28.74 1.01
C HIS A 167 21.93 28.80 2.13
N HIS A 168 22.48 30.00 2.35
CA HIS A 168 23.48 30.25 3.39
C HIS A 168 22.88 30.28 4.81
N GLU A 169 21.60 30.64 4.95
CA GLU A 169 20.88 30.65 6.22
C GLU A 169 19.58 29.87 6.08
N LEU A 170 19.35 28.92 6.99
CA LEU A 170 18.14 28.11 7.04
C LEU A 170 17.38 28.40 8.33
N PRO A 171 16.04 28.49 8.29
CA PRO A 171 15.22 28.77 9.48
C PRO A 171 15.00 27.52 10.36
N PHE A 172 15.77 26.45 10.16
CA PHE A 172 15.67 25.19 10.89
C PHE A 172 17.03 24.51 10.95
N ASP A 173 17.20 23.59 11.92
CA ASP A 173 18.39 22.73 11.99
C ASP A 173 18.24 21.54 11.01
N PRO A 174 19.10 21.44 9.97
CA PRO A 174 19.09 20.35 9.00
C PRO A 174 19.18 18.95 9.62
N GLN A 175 19.88 18.79 10.76
CA GLN A 175 20.09 17.49 11.40
C GLN A 175 18.88 17.06 12.23
N ALA A 176 18.07 18.00 12.71
CA ALA A 176 16.90 17.73 13.53
C ALA A 176 15.63 17.38 12.73
N VAL A 177 15.58 17.72 11.43
CA VAL A 177 14.35 17.63 10.61
C VAL A 177 13.69 16.25 10.69
N PHE A 178 14.46 15.17 10.48
CA PHE A 178 13.89 13.83 10.49
C PHE A 178 13.40 13.42 11.89
N ALA A 179 14.16 13.75 12.94
CA ALA A 179 13.80 13.44 14.33
C ALA A 179 12.51 14.16 14.78
N LEU A 180 12.24 15.35 14.24
CA LEU A 180 11.01 16.12 14.51
C LEU A 180 9.81 15.64 13.66
N LEU A 181 10.05 15.30 12.39
CA LEU A 181 8.97 14.93 11.47
C LEU A 181 8.47 13.50 11.68
N PHE A 182 9.39 12.56 11.91
CA PHE A 182 9.06 11.14 11.89
C PHE A 182 8.09 10.71 13.00
N PRO A 183 8.23 11.14 14.28
CA PRO A 183 7.28 10.75 15.32
C PRO A 183 5.83 11.13 14.98
N ASN A 184 5.63 12.32 14.42
CA ASN A 184 4.32 12.79 13.97
C ASN A 184 3.78 11.96 12.79
N LEU A 185 4.65 11.64 11.83
CA LEU A 185 4.30 10.78 10.70
C LEU A 185 3.94 9.37 11.17
N ALA A 186 4.71 8.82 12.11
CA ALA A 186 4.49 7.48 12.64
C ALA A 186 3.17 7.39 13.41
N GLN A 187 2.78 8.44 14.15
CA GLN A 187 1.46 8.53 14.78
C GLN A 187 0.31 8.51 13.77
N GLN A 188 0.51 8.99 12.54
CA GLN A 188 -0.50 8.98 11.48
C GLN A 188 -0.53 7.65 10.71
N ILE A 189 0.63 7.07 10.41
CA ILE A 189 0.73 5.80 9.66
C ILE A 189 0.29 4.62 10.51
N LEU A 190 0.64 4.63 11.80
CA LEU A 190 0.45 3.48 12.68
C LEU A 190 -1.01 3.03 12.80
N PRO A 191 -2.01 3.91 13.00
CA PRO A 191 -3.42 3.52 13.00
C PRO A 191 -3.87 2.82 11.71
N GLU A 192 -3.40 3.30 10.55
CA GLU A 192 -3.75 2.77 9.23
C GLU A 192 -3.21 1.35 9.05
N VAL A 193 -1.93 1.13 9.37
CA VAL A 193 -1.31 -0.18 9.18
C VAL A 193 -1.69 -1.16 10.29
N LYS A 194 -1.96 -0.69 11.51
CA LYS A 194 -2.27 -1.54 12.67
C LYS A 194 -3.47 -2.44 12.41
N ARG A 195 -4.57 -1.90 11.86
CA ARG A 195 -5.78 -2.69 11.60
C ARG A 195 -5.51 -3.81 10.60
N ALA A 196 -4.86 -3.48 9.50
CA ALA A 196 -4.53 -4.44 8.46
C ALA A 196 -3.52 -5.49 8.95
N LEU A 197 -2.47 -5.11 9.67
CA LEU A 197 -1.49 -6.04 10.23
C LEU A 197 -2.08 -6.96 11.30
N VAL A 198 -2.93 -6.44 12.19
CA VAL A 198 -3.62 -7.27 13.21
C VAL A 198 -4.56 -8.28 12.54
N LEU A 199 -5.26 -7.89 11.49
CA LEU A 199 -6.11 -8.82 10.74
C LEU A 199 -5.25 -9.90 10.06
N GLU A 200 -4.18 -9.53 9.37
CA GLU A 200 -3.28 -10.48 8.71
C GLU A 200 -2.60 -11.41 9.72
N LEU A 201 -2.20 -10.89 10.90
CA LEU A 201 -1.67 -11.70 11.98
C LEU A 201 -2.72 -12.67 12.54
N ASN A 202 -3.98 -12.24 12.67
CA ASN A 202 -5.06 -13.12 13.08
C ASN A 202 -5.34 -14.21 12.04
N VAL A 203 -5.32 -13.86 10.75
CA VAL A 203 -5.45 -14.82 9.65
C VAL A 203 -4.28 -15.80 9.64
N ALA A 204 -3.05 -15.32 9.80
CA ALA A 204 -1.86 -16.14 9.93
C ALA A 204 -1.98 -17.06 11.14
N ARG A 205 -2.37 -16.55 12.30
CA ARG A 205 -2.63 -17.34 13.50
C ARG A 205 -3.71 -18.40 13.28
N LEU A 206 -4.78 -18.12 12.53
CA LEU A 206 -5.80 -19.12 12.22
C LEU A 206 -5.31 -20.18 11.23
N ARG A 207 -4.45 -19.81 10.28
CA ARG A 207 -3.78 -20.75 9.35
C ARG A 207 -2.72 -21.59 10.07
N ASP A 208 -2.01 -20.98 11.02
CA ASP A 208 -0.94 -21.57 11.83
C ASP A 208 -1.44 -22.18 13.14
N ALA A 209 -2.72 -22.02 13.51
CA ALA A 209 -3.34 -22.72 14.64
C ALA A 209 -3.40 -24.24 14.42
N CYS A 210 -3.05 -24.71 13.21
CA CYS A 210 -2.69 -26.10 12.93
C CYS A 210 -1.26 -26.50 13.35
N ARG A 211 -0.44 -25.59 13.90
CA ARG A 211 0.89 -25.87 14.49
C ARG A 211 1.15 -25.03 15.74
N ALA A 212 1.12 -25.71 16.89
CA ALA A 212 1.40 -25.13 18.20
C ALA A 212 2.79 -24.45 18.31
N ARG A 213 2.85 -23.11 18.37
CA ARG A 213 3.97 -22.32 18.91
C ARG A 213 3.48 -21.06 19.65
N ARG A 214 4.26 -20.59 20.64
CA ARG A 214 3.88 -19.55 21.62
C ARG A 214 3.66 -18.14 21.00
N PRO A 215 2.80 -17.28 21.60
CA PRO A 215 2.31 -16.05 20.95
C PRO A 215 3.34 -14.93 20.68
N ARG A 216 4.32 -14.72 21.57
CA ARG A 216 5.24 -13.55 21.50
C ARG A 216 6.40 -13.72 20.53
N SER A 217 6.94 -14.94 20.37
CA SER A 217 7.99 -15.21 19.38
C SER A 217 7.42 -15.21 17.95
N VAL A 218 6.17 -15.69 17.80
CA VAL A 218 5.44 -15.62 16.52
C VAL A 218 5.30 -14.17 16.08
N PHE A 219 4.92 -13.23 16.95
CA PHE A 219 4.74 -11.83 16.55
C PHE A 219 5.99 -11.20 15.89
N ARG A 220 7.16 -11.34 16.51
CA ARG A 220 8.41 -10.77 15.97
C ARG A 220 8.88 -11.50 14.71
N ASP A 221 8.85 -12.83 14.72
CA ASP A 221 9.29 -13.65 13.58
C ASP A 221 8.33 -13.48 12.37
N THR A 222 7.04 -13.35 12.64
CA THR A 222 6.00 -13.06 11.67
C THR A 222 6.13 -11.65 11.12
N CYS A 223 6.31 -10.61 11.96
CA CYS A 223 6.55 -9.24 11.47
C CYS A 223 7.85 -9.14 10.64
N ALA A 224 8.92 -9.83 11.03
CA ALA A 224 10.14 -9.93 10.23
C ALA A 224 9.89 -10.63 8.88
N SER A 225 9.07 -11.70 8.87
CA SER A 225 8.62 -12.40 7.64
C SER A 225 7.71 -11.54 6.76
N TYR A 226 7.00 -10.56 7.34
CA TYR A 226 6.21 -9.56 6.59
C TYR A 226 7.07 -8.53 5.84
N GLY A 227 8.36 -8.41 6.17
CA GLY A 227 9.31 -7.51 5.47
C GLY A 227 9.71 -7.98 4.07
N SER A 228 9.24 -9.15 3.62
CA SER A 228 9.45 -9.61 2.25
C SER A 228 8.33 -9.13 1.31
N ALA A 229 8.70 -8.81 0.07
CA ALA A 229 7.79 -8.31 -0.97
C ALA A 229 6.58 -9.25 -1.22
N LYS A 230 6.74 -10.55 -0.96
CA LYS A 230 5.69 -11.57 -1.08
C LYS A 230 4.58 -11.42 -0.04
N THR A 231 4.93 -10.95 1.16
CA THR A 231 4.00 -10.86 2.29
C THR A 231 3.27 -9.51 2.32
N LEU A 232 3.90 -8.44 1.83
CA LEU A 232 3.22 -7.15 1.61
C LEU A 232 2.09 -7.27 0.57
N CYS A 233 2.24 -8.15 -0.42
CA CYS A 233 1.19 -8.45 -1.39
C CYS A 233 -0.09 -9.00 -0.73
N LEU A 234 0.03 -9.71 0.40
CA LEU A 234 -1.10 -10.16 1.21
C LEU A 234 -1.67 -9.03 2.08
N PHE A 235 -0.81 -8.16 2.62
CA PHE A 235 -1.23 -6.96 3.36
C PHE A 235 -2.05 -5.98 2.51
N TRP A 236 -1.63 -5.74 1.26
CA TRP A 236 -2.36 -4.89 0.30
C TRP A 236 -3.71 -5.49 -0.13
N ARG A 237 -3.95 -6.80 0.07
CA ARG A 237 -5.28 -7.41 -0.08
C ARG A 237 -6.30 -6.84 0.92
N SER A 238 -5.85 -6.38 2.09
CA SER A 238 -6.72 -5.80 3.12
C SER A 238 -6.96 -4.31 2.89
N ILE A 239 -5.93 -3.58 2.45
CA ILE A 239 -6.00 -2.13 2.18
C ILE A 239 -6.76 -1.81 0.88
N ALA A 240 -6.58 -2.58 -0.20
CA ALA A 240 -7.29 -2.34 -1.46
C ALA A 240 -8.81 -2.54 -1.37
N TYR A 241 -9.31 -3.14 -0.28
CA TYR A 241 -10.73 -3.30 0.02
C TYR A 241 -11.25 -2.29 1.05
N TRP A 242 -10.40 -1.40 1.57
CA TRP A 242 -10.80 -0.37 2.52
C TRP A 242 -11.21 0.91 1.76
N PRO A 243 -12.49 1.33 1.82
CA PRO A 243 -12.99 2.47 1.04
C PRO A 243 -12.55 3.84 1.58
N GLY A 244 -11.53 3.91 2.44
CA GLY A 244 -11.38 5.00 3.40
C GLY A 244 -10.42 6.14 3.06
N THR A 245 -9.51 6.03 2.09
CA THR A 245 -8.38 6.99 2.01
C THR A 245 -8.13 7.67 0.66
N SER A 246 -8.92 7.40 -0.39
CA SER A 246 -8.75 8.08 -1.70
C SER A 246 -10.01 8.75 -2.26
N TRP A 247 -11.11 8.75 -1.53
CA TRP A 247 -12.41 9.25 -2.02
C TRP A 247 -12.80 10.65 -1.54
N TRP A 248 -12.01 11.27 -0.67
CA TRP A 248 -12.18 12.66 -0.26
C TRP A 248 -11.02 13.51 -0.76
N PRO A 249 -11.27 14.66 -1.43
CA PRO A 249 -10.24 15.67 -1.53
C PRO A 249 -9.94 16.18 -0.12
N SER A 250 -8.66 16.30 0.19
CA SER A 250 -8.19 17.10 1.31
C SER A 250 -8.83 18.49 1.22
N THR A 251 -9.89 18.73 1.97
CA THR A 251 -10.37 20.07 2.25
C THR A 251 -9.41 20.66 3.28
N SER A 252 -8.39 21.33 2.80
CA SER A 252 -7.63 22.27 3.61
C SER A 252 -7.35 23.47 2.73
N GLY A 253 -8.16 24.51 2.95
CA GLY A 253 -7.84 25.88 2.54
C GLY A 253 -6.85 26.53 3.50
#